data_AF-A0A5N9D073-F1
#
_entry.id   AF-A0A5N9D073-F1
#
_cell.length_a   1.000
_cell.length_b   1.000
_cell.length_c   1.000
_cell.angle_alpha   90.00
_cell.angle_beta   90.00
_cell.angle_gamma   90.00
#
_symmetry.space_group_name_H-M   'P 1'
#
loop_
_entity.id
_entity.type
_entity.pdbx_description
1 polymer ?
#
loop_
_entity_poly.entity_id
_entity_poly.type
_entity_poly.pdbx_seq_one_letter_code
_entity_poly.pdbx_strand_id
1 'polypeptide(L)'
;MLQAFATLLTVELIGLAAFPLVARAFPVLADRGWAISKPVGMLLVGTLVWLASYTRLVPNEPLTWWVFLILFGVGSAWMMRSDL
;
A
#
# COMPACT_ATOMS: atom_id res chain seq x y z
N MET A 1 -15.64 -0.81 17.67
CA MET A 1 -14.66 0.28 17.82
C MET A 1 -13.25 -0.14 17.46
N LEU A 2 -12.68 -1.21 18.03
CA LEU A 2 -11.34 -1.69 17.70
C LEU A 2 -11.12 -1.93 16.19
N GLN A 3 -12.08 -2.54 15.51
CA GLN A 3 -12.02 -2.77 14.07
C GLN A 3 -11.94 -1.47 13.25
N ALA A 4 -12.63 -0.40 13.67
CA ALA A 4 -12.56 0.89 12.97
C ALA A 4 -11.16 1.51 13.09
N PHE A 5 -10.57 1.46 14.28
CA PHE A 5 -9.18 1.89 14.48
C PHE A 5 -8.19 1.05 13.66
N ALA A 6 -8.39 -0.27 13.61
CA ALA A 6 -7.56 -1.15 12.78
C ALA A 6 -7.67 -0.82 11.28
N THR A 7 -8.87 -0.52 10.78
CA THR A 7 -9.07 -0.09 9.39
C THR A 7 -8.37 1.23 9.10
N LEU A 8 -8.53 2.24 9.96
CA LEU A 8 -7.86 3.52 9.81
C LEU A 8 -6.33 3.35 9.81
N LEU A 9 -5.79 2.61 10.78
CA LEU A 9 -4.37 2.31 10.85
C LEU A 9 -3.89 1.58 9.58
N THR A 10 -4.67 0.63 9.06
CA THR A 10 -4.33 -0.09 7.83
C THR A 10 -4.24 0.87 6.64
N VAL A 11 -5.18 1.81 6.50
CA VAL A 11 -5.15 2.82 5.43
C VAL A 11 -3.93 3.74 5.57
N GLU A 12 -3.59 4.17 6.78
CA GLU A 12 -2.39 4.98 7.04
C GLU A 12 -1.12 4.22 6.65
N LEU A 13 -1.01 2.95 7.05
CA LEU A 13 0.12 2.10 6.70
C LEU A 13 0.23 1.85 5.19
N ILE A 14 -0.89 1.70 4.48
CA ILE A 14 -0.91 1.57 3.01
C ILE A 14 -0.31 2.82 2.36
N GLY A 15 -0.68 4.02 2.82
CA GLY A 15 -0.11 5.27 2.33
C GLY A 15 1.39 5.37 2.58
N LEU A 16 1.83 5.03 3.79
CA LEU A 16 3.26 5.01 4.14
C LEU A 16 4.05 4.02 3.29
N ALA A 17 3.51 2.81 3.08
CA ALA A 17 4.13 1.79 2.23
C ALA A 17 4.23 2.23 0.76
N ALA A 18 3.28 3.02 0.27
CA ALA A 18 3.27 3.53 -1.10
C ALA A 18 4.20 4.73 -1.31
N PHE A 19 4.58 5.45 -0.26
CA PHE A 19 5.37 6.67 -0.38
C PHE A 19 6.71 6.49 -1.13
N PRO A 20 7.56 5.48 -0.84
CA PRO A 20 8.82 5.30 -1.56
C PRO A 20 8.63 5.14 -3.07
N LEU A 21 7.63 4.35 -3.47
CA LEU A 21 7.26 4.13 -4.86
C LEU A 21 6.78 5.43 -5.54
N VAL A 22 5.91 6.17 -4.86
CA VAL A 22 5.32 7.41 -5.38
C VAL A 22 6.34 8.55 -5.45
N ALA A 23 7.20 8.68 -4.45
CA ALA A 23 8.29 9.66 -4.44
C ALA A 23 9.28 9.44 -5.58
N ARG A 24 9.50 8.18 -5.96
CA ARG A 24 10.31 7.82 -7.12
C ARG A 24 9.58 8.09 -8.44
N ALA A 25 8.29 7.77 -8.53
CA ALA A 25 7.52 7.95 -9.75
C ALA A 25 7.23 9.43 -10.08
N PHE A 26 7.10 10.27 -9.05
CA PHE A 26 6.76 11.68 -9.18
C PHE A 26 7.77 12.61 -8.49
N PRO A 27 9.05 12.60 -8.90
CA PRO A 27 10.11 13.35 -8.20
C PRO A 27 9.98 14.87 -8.35
N VAL A 28 9.20 15.35 -9.32
CA VAL A 28 8.99 16.77 -9.64
C VAL A 28 7.94 17.42 -8.71
N LEU A 29 7.10 16.63 -8.04
CA LEU A 29 6.13 17.16 -7.08
C LEU A 29 6.84 17.82 -5.89
N ALA A 30 6.35 18.98 -5.46
CA ALA A 30 6.95 19.75 -4.38
C ALA A 30 7.07 18.97 -3.06
N ASP A 31 6.13 18.06 -2.80
CA ASP A 31 6.06 17.18 -1.63
C ASP A 31 6.61 15.77 -1.91
N ARG A 32 7.24 15.54 -3.08
CA ARG A 32 7.65 14.22 -3.58
C ARG A 32 6.49 13.22 -3.61
N GLY A 33 5.27 13.69 -3.88
CA GLY A 33 4.09 12.85 -3.97
C GLY A 33 3.57 12.31 -2.64
N TRP A 34 3.94 12.92 -1.50
CA TRP A 34 3.40 12.58 -0.18
C TRP A 34 1.87 12.63 -0.16
N ALA A 35 1.24 13.68 -0.72
CA ALA A 35 -0.20 13.86 -0.72
C ALA A 35 -0.94 12.77 -1.52
N ILE A 36 -0.34 12.26 -2.59
CA ILE A 36 -0.97 11.24 -3.45
C ILE A 36 -0.58 9.81 -3.04
N SER A 37 0.34 9.63 -2.10
CA SER A 37 0.80 8.30 -1.64
C SER A 37 -0.35 7.43 -1.11
N LYS A 38 -1.24 7.98 -0.29
CA LYS A 38 -2.43 7.28 0.23
C LYS A 38 -3.39 6.80 -0.85
N PRO A 39 -3.95 7.66 -1.72
CA PRO A 39 -4.86 7.21 -2.75
C PRO A 39 -4.20 6.22 -3.72
N VAL A 40 -2.93 6.43 -4.08
CA VAL A 40 -2.19 5.49 -4.94
C VAL A 40 -1.98 4.15 -4.24
N GLY A 41 -1.56 4.15 -2.98
CA GLY A 41 -1.39 2.92 -2.20
C GLY A 41 -2.70 2.15 -2.06
N MET A 42 -3.81 2.85 -1.79
CA MET A 42 -5.14 2.24 -1.68
C MET A 42 -5.58 1.62 -3.00
N LEU A 43 -5.32 2.28 -4.13
CA LEU A 43 -5.59 1.71 -5.45
C LEU A 43 -4.75 0.46 -5.67
N LEU A 44 -3.44 0.51 -5.44
CA LEU A 44 -2.55 -0.64 -5.69
C LEU A 44 -2.88 -1.83 -4.79
N VAL A 45 -2.89 -1.65 -3.46
CA VAL A 45 -3.15 -2.74 -2.51
C VAL A 45 -4.59 -3.25 -2.64
N GLY A 46 -5.56 -2.35 -2.79
CA GLY A 46 -6.97 -2.72 -2.97
C GLY A 46 -7.20 -3.52 -4.26
N THR A 47 -6.58 -3.12 -5.37
CA THR A 47 -6.64 -3.87 -6.63
C THR A 47 -5.97 -5.24 -6.51
N LEU A 48 -4.81 -5.35 -5.84
CA LEU A 48 -4.13 -6.63 -5.61
C LEU A 48 -4.97 -7.60 -4.77
N VAL A 49 -5.53 -7.12 -3.65
CA VAL A 49 -6.40 -7.93 -2.78
C VAL A 49 -7.67 -8.33 -3.55
N TRP A 50 -8.25 -7.41 -4.33
CA TRP A 50 -9.43 -7.69 -5.14
C TRP A 50 -9.15 -8.76 -6.20
N LEU A 51 -8.05 -8.65 -6.96
CA LEU A 51 -7.64 -9.65 -7.96
C LEU A 51 -7.40 -11.02 -7.32
N ALA A 52 -6.68 -11.06 -6.20
CA ALA A 52 -6.43 -12.30 -5.48
C ALA A 52 -7.74 -12.94 -4.97
N SER A 53 -8.62 -12.14 -4.39
CA SER A 53 -9.90 -12.63 -3.86
C SER A 53 -10.88 -13.03 -4.96
N TYR A 54 -10.81 -12.38 -6.13
CA TYR A 54 -11.63 -12.70 -7.29
C TYR A 54 -11.41 -14.14 -7.77
N THR A 55 -10.19 -14.66 -7.66
CA THR A 55 -9.87 -16.06 -8.01
C THR A 55 -10.47 -17.10 -7.05
N ARG A 56 -11.04 -16.67 -5.92
CA ARG A 56 -11.51 -17.52 -4.80
C ARG A 56 -10.40 -18.35 -4.12
N LEU A 57 -9.13 -18.08 -4.41
CA LEU A 57 -8.00 -18.72 -3.74
C LEU A 57 -7.76 -18.14 -2.33
N VAL A 58 -8.08 -16.87 -2.14
CA VAL A 58 -7.83 -16.15 -0.89
C VAL A 58 -9.12 -15.43 -0.46
N PRO A 59 -9.55 -15.53 0.81
CA PRO A 59 -10.71 -14.79 1.30
C PRO A 59 -10.41 -13.29 1.41
N ASN A 60 -11.42 -12.45 1.18
CA ASN A 60 -11.31 -11.01 1.41
C ASN A 60 -11.58 -10.69 2.89
N GLU A 61 -10.57 -10.92 3.73
CA GLU A 61 -10.61 -10.70 5.18
C GLU A 61 -9.42 -9.84 5.65
N PRO A 62 -9.43 -9.29 6.88
CA PRO A 62 -8.37 -8.37 7.34
C PRO A 62 -6.96 -8.93 7.23
N LEU A 63 -6.78 -10.23 7.45
CA LEU A 63 -5.47 -10.89 7.34
C LEU A 63 -4.91 -10.79 5.91
N THR A 64 -5.74 -10.99 4.89
CA THR A 64 -5.34 -10.86 3.48
C THR A 64 -4.83 -9.45 3.19
N TRP A 65 -5.53 -8.41 3.67
CA TRP A 65 -5.08 -7.03 3.51
C TRP A 65 -3.71 -6.78 4.14
N TRP A 66 -3.46 -7.30 5.34
CA TRP A 66 -2.17 -7.15 6.02
C TRP A 66 -1.04 -7.89 5.33
N VAL A 67 -1.29 -9.09 4.80
CA VAL A 67 -0.30 -9.85 4.01
C VAL A 67 0.08 -9.06 2.76
N PHE A 68 -0.90 -8.59 1.99
CA PHE A 68 -0.64 -7.80 0.79
C PHE A 68 0.02 -6.45 1.09
N LEU A 69 -0.34 -5.79 2.19
CA LEU A 69 0.35 -4.60 2.70
C LEU A 69 1.83 -4.87 2.96
N ILE A 70 2.16 -5.96 3.67
CA ILE A 70 3.55 -6.31 3.99
C ILE A 70 4.33 -6.61 2.70
N LEU A 71 3.77 -7.42 1.80
CA LEU A 71 4.42 -7.74 0.52
C LEU A 71 4.66 -6.48 -0.32
N PHE A 72 3.65 -5.61 -0.42
CA PHE A 72 3.76 -4.34 -1.13
C PHE A 72 4.79 -3.41 -0.48
N GLY A 73 4.77 -3.27 0.85
CA GLY A 73 5.71 -2.45 1.61
C GLY A 73 7.16 -2.93 1.49
N VAL A 74 7.39 -4.25 1.53
CA VAL A 74 8.72 -4.84 1.29
C VAL A 74 9.20 -4.57 -0.13
N GLY A 75 8.34 -4.76 -1.13
CA GLY A 75 8.67 -4.46 -2.54
C GLY A 75 9.01 -2.99 -2.74
N SER A 76 8.17 -2.09 -2.21
CA SER A 76 8.37 -0.64 -2.25
C SER A 76 9.67 -0.21 -1.57
N ALA A 77 9.97 -0.74 -0.38
CA ALA A 77 11.20 -0.44 0.34
C ALA A 77 12.45 -0.99 -0.36
N TRP A 78 12.35 -2.15 -1.01
CA TRP A 78 13.45 -2.73 -1.77
C TRP A 78 13.79 -1.88 -3.01
N MET A 79 12.78 -1.37 -3.72
CA MET A 79 12.96 -0.43 -4.84
C MET A 79 13.63 0.89 -4.41
N MET A 80 13.46 1.31 -3.16
CA MET A 80 14.15 2.49 -2.63
C MET A 80 15.63 2.22 -2.33
N ARG A 81 15.98 0.99 -1.95
CA ARG A 81 17.37 0.61 -1.63
C ARG A 81 18.24 0.42 -2.86
N SER A 82 17.67 0.01 -3.99
CA SER A 82 18.44 -0.24 -5.22
C SER A 82 19.01 1.03 -5.87
N ASP A 83 18.62 2.22 -5.40
CA ASP A 83 19.05 3.51 -5.94
C ASP A 83 20.14 4.20 -5.09
N LEU A 84 20.52 3.61 -3.94
CA LEU A 84 21.60 4.08 -3.05
C LEU A 84 22.90 3.34 -3.34
#